data_AF-A0A832IBZ8-F1
#
_entry.id   AF-A0A832IBZ8-F1
#
_cell.length_a   1.000
_cell.length_b   1.000
_cell.length_c   1.000
_cell.angle_alpha   90.00
_cell.angle_beta   90.00
_cell.angle_gamma   90.00
#
_symmetry.space_group_name_H-M   'P 1'
#
loop_
_entity.id
_entity.type
_entity.pdbx_description
1 polymer ?
#
loop_
_entity_poly.entity_id
_entity_poly.type
_entity_poly.pdbx_seq_one_letter_code
_entity_poly.pdbx_strand_id
1 'polypeptide(L)'
;MAYRRKIVAPKKTNWVNYLVIFSILAFFLVGLTFYLLPFVRYYEMEKALMERDVGTVVNYIKADDLKANLLKRKGVIALRPSNPTSQAPLSLVDLAIAWYQKMGKGGFERTFTTEGLYALITEVGQGRGVEESTGALINRIIKNTSFEYESIDEFSLRAKDPQGRLVGYVTFRFQREGFNWRLVDIQFPLF
;
A
#
# COMPACT_ATOMS: atom_id res chain seq x y z
N MET A 1 -75.60 -20.41 -3.42
CA MET A 1 -74.33 -19.83 -3.91
C MET A 1 -73.18 -20.42 -3.10
N ALA A 2 -72.38 -21.31 -3.69
CA ALA A 2 -71.25 -21.96 -3.00
C ALA A 2 -69.94 -21.21 -3.29
N TYR A 3 -69.29 -20.71 -2.24
CA TYR A 3 -68.04 -19.95 -2.32
C TYR A 3 -66.85 -20.91 -2.50
N ARG A 4 -66.33 -21.03 -3.74
CA ARG A 4 -65.19 -21.90 -4.06
C ARG A 4 -63.88 -21.18 -3.70
N ARG A 5 -63.32 -21.42 -2.51
CA ARG A 5 -61.98 -20.92 -2.14
C ARG A 5 -60.93 -21.53 -3.06
N LYS A 6 -60.26 -20.70 -3.86
CA LYS A 6 -59.03 -21.09 -4.57
C LYS A 6 -57.92 -21.26 -3.54
N ILE A 7 -57.51 -22.51 -3.32
CA ILE A 7 -56.30 -22.81 -2.56
C ILE A 7 -55.12 -22.43 -3.45
N VAL A 8 -54.48 -21.30 -3.16
CA VAL A 8 -53.22 -20.92 -3.80
C VAL A 8 -52.15 -21.83 -3.19
N ALA A 9 -51.64 -22.77 -3.98
CA ALA A 9 -50.54 -23.62 -3.54
C ALA A 9 -49.34 -22.75 -3.14
N PRO A 10 -48.70 -22.98 -1.98
CA PRO A 10 -47.55 -22.21 -1.58
C PRO A 10 -46.44 -22.40 -2.62
N LYS A 11 -45.96 -21.28 -3.18
CA LYS A 11 -44.85 -21.24 -4.11
C LYS A 11 -43.67 -21.94 -3.44
N LYS A 12 -43.26 -23.13 -3.93
CA LYS A 12 -42.08 -23.84 -3.43
C LYS A 12 -40.89 -22.89 -3.54
N THR A 13 -40.44 -22.36 -2.41
CA THR A 13 -39.27 -21.50 -2.33
C THR A 13 -38.07 -22.36 -2.70
N ASN A 14 -37.37 -22.02 -3.79
CA ASN A 14 -36.20 -22.76 -4.26
C ASN A 14 -35.00 -22.44 -3.35
N TRP A 15 -35.06 -22.88 -2.10
CA TRP A 15 -34.04 -22.66 -1.07
C TRP A 15 -32.65 -23.12 -1.51
N VAL A 16 -32.59 -24.18 -2.32
CA VAL A 16 -31.35 -24.68 -2.97
C VAL A 16 -30.73 -23.61 -3.87
N ASN A 17 -31.51 -22.86 -4.65
CA ASN A 17 -30.97 -21.79 -5.51
C ASN A 17 -30.39 -20.64 -4.68
N TYR A 18 -31.03 -20.30 -3.56
CA TYR A 18 -30.51 -19.28 -2.65
C TYR A 18 -29.20 -19.73 -1.98
N LEU A 19 -29.09 -21.00 -1.58
CA LEU A 19 -27.86 -21.56 -1.03
C LEU A 19 -26.71 -21.55 -2.05
N VAL A 20 -26.98 -21.90 -3.31
CA VAL A 20 -25.97 -21.87 -4.38
C VAL A 20 -25.50 -20.43 -4.64
N ILE A 21 -26.44 -19.47 -4.77
CA ILE A 21 -26.11 -18.05 -4.96
C ILE A 21 -25.29 -17.52 -3.78
N PHE A 22 -25.69 -17.83 -2.54
CA PHE A 22 -24.98 -17.41 -1.35
C PHE A 22 -23.56 -18.01 -1.27
N SER A 23 -23.41 -19.29 -1.63
CA SER A 23 -22.10 -19.96 -1.65
C SER A 23 -21.16 -19.34 -2.68
N ILE A 24 -21.67 -19.02 -3.88
CA ILE A 24 -20.91 -18.33 -4.92
C ILE A 24 -20.50 -16.94 -4.42
N LEU A 25 -21.44 -16.17 -3.85
CA LEU A 25 -21.16 -14.84 -3.30
C LEU A 25 -20.09 -14.91 -2.20
N ALA A 26 -20.19 -15.86 -1.28
CA ALA A 26 -19.21 -16.06 -0.21
C ALA A 26 -17.82 -16.38 -0.78
N PHE A 27 -17.73 -17.27 -1.78
CA PHE A 27 -16.46 -17.58 -2.45
C PHE A 27 -15.85 -16.34 -3.12
N PHE A 28 -16.65 -15.54 -3.81
CA PHE A 28 -16.21 -14.28 -4.42
C PHE A 28 -15.72 -13.27 -3.37
N LEU A 29 -16.42 -13.12 -2.25
CA LEU A 29 -16.03 -12.21 -1.17
C LEU A 29 -14.70 -12.63 -0.51
N VAL A 30 -14.52 -13.93 -0.30
CA VAL A 30 -13.26 -14.48 0.22
C VAL A 30 -12.14 -14.22 -0.79
N GLY A 31 -12.35 -14.57 -2.07
CA GLY A 31 -11.37 -14.34 -3.13
C GLY A 31 -10.97 -12.87 -3.26
N LEU A 32 -11.94 -11.95 -3.21
CA LEU A 32 -11.71 -10.51 -3.24
C LEU A 32 -10.88 -10.04 -2.02
N THR A 33 -11.15 -10.59 -0.85
CA THR A 33 -10.41 -10.25 0.38
C THR A 33 -8.94 -10.62 0.24
N PHE A 34 -8.64 -11.84 -0.22
CA PHE A 34 -7.26 -12.27 -0.47
C PHE A 34 -6.58 -11.44 -1.56
N TYR A 35 -7.33 -11.07 -2.60
CA TYR A 35 -6.85 -10.22 -3.69
C TYR A 35 -6.51 -8.78 -3.26
N LEU A 36 -7.08 -8.28 -2.17
CA LEU A 36 -6.80 -6.91 -1.69
C LEU A 36 -5.76 -6.85 -0.56
N LEU A 37 -5.27 -8.00 -0.06
CA LEU A 37 -4.28 -8.04 1.02
C LEU A 37 -3.03 -7.17 0.80
N PRO A 38 -2.32 -7.20 -0.35
CA PRO A 38 -1.14 -6.36 -0.51
C PRO A 38 -1.47 -4.86 -0.54
N PHE A 39 -2.65 -4.49 -1.06
CA PHE A 39 -3.12 -3.11 -1.00
C PHE A 39 -3.38 -2.67 0.45
N VAL A 40 -3.97 -3.54 1.26
CA VAL A 40 -4.13 -3.30 2.71
C VAL A 40 -2.77 -3.12 3.37
N ARG A 41 -1.75 -3.91 3.01
CA ARG A 41 -0.39 -3.72 3.56
C ARG A 41 0.22 -2.37 3.19
N TYR A 42 0.06 -1.92 1.96
CA TYR A 42 0.49 -0.58 1.56
C TYR A 42 -0.22 0.51 2.39
N TYR A 43 -1.54 0.37 2.58
CA TYR A 43 -2.32 1.28 3.43
C TYR A 43 -1.82 1.29 4.88
N GLU A 44 -1.57 0.12 5.47
CA GLU A 44 -1.07 -0.01 6.85
C GLU A 44 0.33 0.61 6.99
N MET A 45 1.20 0.49 5.98
CA MET A 45 2.50 1.18 5.96
C MET A 45 2.35 2.70 5.91
N GLU A 46 1.51 3.23 5.01
CA GLU A 46 1.25 4.67 4.92
C GLU A 46 0.70 5.20 6.25
N LYS A 47 -0.26 4.49 6.86
CA LYS A 47 -0.81 4.85 8.16
C LYS A 47 0.26 4.81 9.27
N ALA A 48 1.06 3.75 9.32
CA ALA A 48 2.14 3.62 10.32
C ALA A 48 3.18 4.73 10.18
N LEU A 49 3.50 5.17 8.96
CA LEU A 49 4.39 6.31 8.73
C LEU A 49 3.79 7.62 9.26
N MET A 50 2.50 7.83 9.06
CA MET A 50 1.79 8.99 9.60
C MET A 50 1.78 9.02 11.13
N GLU A 51 1.54 7.85 11.74
CA GLU A 51 1.55 7.65 13.19
C GLU A 51 2.98 7.57 13.77
N ARG A 52 4.01 7.55 12.91
CA ARG A 52 5.43 7.36 13.25
C ARG A 52 5.69 6.05 14.00
N ASP A 53 4.88 5.03 13.75
CA ASP A 53 5.05 3.68 14.26
C ASP A 53 6.08 2.92 13.42
N VAL A 54 7.34 3.10 13.80
CA VAL A 54 8.49 2.46 13.14
C VAL A 54 8.43 0.94 13.23
N GLY A 55 7.92 0.39 14.33
CA GLY A 55 7.84 -1.06 14.53
C GLY A 55 6.96 -1.72 13.47
N THR A 56 5.80 -1.12 13.22
CA THR A 56 4.89 -1.58 12.16
C THR A 56 5.51 -1.43 10.77
N VAL A 57 6.20 -0.31 10.48
CA VAL A 57 6.86 -0.11 9.17
C VAL A 57 7.96 -1.15 8.92
N VAL A 58 8.80 -1.45 9.92
CA VAL A 58 9.87 -2.47 9.79
C VAL A 58 9.28 -3.84 9.46
N ASN A 59 8.17 -4.23 10.09
CA ASN A 59 7.54 -5.54 9.87
C ASN A 59 7.04 -5.75 8.44
N TYR A 60 6.77 -4.66 7.72
CA TYR A 60 6.32 -4.68 6.33
C TYR A 60 7.43 -4.51 5.31
N ILE A 61 8.70 -4.40 5.75
CA ILE A 61 9.85 -4.26 4.86
C ILE A 61 10.70 -5.54 4.92
N LYS A 62 11.04 -6.08 3.75
CA LYS A 62 12.07 -7.12 3.65
C LYS A 62 13.42 -6.42 3.45
N ALA A 63 14.02 -6.01 4.57
CA ALA A 63 15.14 -5.07 4.59
C ALA A 63 16.32 -5.48 3.70
N ASP A 64 16.73 -6.75 3.73
CA ASP A 64 17.87 -7.22 2.95
C ASP A 64 17.62 -7.17 1.44
N ASP A 65 16.44 -7.63 1.01
CA ASP A 65 16.05 -7.60 -0.40
C ASP A 65 15.86 -6.17 -0.90
N LEU A 66 15.17 -5.34 -0.11
CA LEU A 66 14.95 -3.94 -0.44
C LEU A 66 16.28 -3.18 -0.58
N LYS A 67 17.18 -3.35 0.39
CA LYS A 67 18.54 -2.79 0.35
C LYS A 67 19.29 -3.25 -0.89
N ALA A 68 19.32 -4.56 -1.16
CA ALA A 68 20.04 -5.11 -2.31
C ALA A 68 19.48 -4.58 -3.64
N ASN A 69 18.16 -4.50 -3.77
CA ASN A 69 17.49 -4.03 -4.99
C ASN A 69 17.68 -2.52 -5.19
N LEU A 70 17.60 -1.74 -4.12
CA LEU A 70 17.93 -0.32 -4.14
C LEU A 70 19.37 -0.08 -4.62
N LEU A 71 20.35 -0.80 -4.06
CA LEU A 71 21.76 -0.68 -4.45
C LEU A 71 22.02 -1.06 -5.92
N LYS A 72 21.30 -2.04 -6.47
CA LYS A 72 21.38 -2.40 -7.89
C LYS A 72 20.90 -1.29 -8.81
N ARG A 73 19.99 -0.42 -8.35
CA ARG A 73 19.34 0.64 -9.13
C ARG A 73 19.96 2.01 -8.91
N LYS A 74 21.27 2.05 -8.66
CA LYS A 74 22.04 3.29 -8.48
C LYS A 74 22.08 4.13 -9.77
N GLY A 75 21.00 4.83 -10.06
CA GLY A 75 20.87 5.84 -11.11
C GLY A 75 20.72 7.24 -10.51
N VAL A 76 20.62 8.29 -11.32
CA VAL A 76 20.33 9.67 -10.89
C VAL A 76 18.81 9.89 -10.96
N ILE A 77 18.19 10.27 -9.85
CA ILE A 77 16.80 10.74 -9.82
C ILE A 77 16.82 12.26 -9.94
N ALA A 78 16.09 12.80 -10.91
CA ALA A 78 15.82 14.22 -10.98
C ALA A 78 14.69 14.57 -9.99
N LEU A 79 15.05 15.12 -8.83
CA LEU A 79 14.09 15.68 -7.88
C LEU A 79 13.85 17.15 -8.21
N ARG A 80 12.59 17.53 -8.43
CA ARG A 80 12.20 18.94 -8.48
C ARG A 80 12.25 19.54 -7.07
N PRO A 81 12.61 20.83 -6.94
CA PRO A 81 12.52 21.52 -5.66
C PRO A 81 11.09 21.40 -5.12
N SER A 82 10.96 20.85 -3.91
CA SER A 82 9.67 20.76 -3.22
C SER A 82 9.22 22.15 -2.79
N ASN A 83 7.91 22.41 -2.81
CA ASN A 83 7.38 23.62 -2.19
C ASN A 83 7.55 23.51 -0.67
N PRO A 84 8.28 24.43 -0.01
CA PRO A 84 8.54 24.38 1.43
C PRO A 84 7.26 24.49 2.29
N THR A 85 6.12 24.82 1.69
CA THR A 85 4.80 24.93 2.33
C THR A 85 3.99 23.63 2.32
N SER A 86 4.53 22.51 1.82
CA SER A 86 3.76 21.25 1.79
C SER A 86 3.56 20.68 3.19
N GLN A 87 2.39 20.95 3.78
CA GLN A 87 1.90 20.32 5.02
C GLN A 87 1.41 18.88 4.80
N ALA A 88 1.75 18.26 3.68
CA ALA A 88 1.33 16.89 3.39
C ALA A 88 1.85 15.94 4.48
N PRO A 89 1.02 14.97 4.91
CA PRO A 89 1.45 13.97 5.87
C PRO A 89 2.59 13.13 5.27
N LEU A 90 3.38 12.51 6.16
CA LEU A 90 4.48 11.64 5.75
C LEU A 90 3.94 10.45 4.96
N SER A 91 4.53 10.18 3.80
CA SER A 91 4.15 9.10 2.90
C SER A 91 5.29 8.13 2.64
N LEU A 92 4.98 6.95 2.07
CA LEU A 92 6.01 5.97 1.72
C LEU A 92 6.95 6.49 0.62
N VAL A 93 6.45 7.38 -0.26
CA VAL A 93 7.26 8.06 -1.28
C VAL A 93 8.33 8.95 -0.65
N ASP A 94 8.02 9.62 0.46
CA ASP A 94 9.00 10.43 1.18
C ASP A 94 10.15 9.58 1.74
N LEU A 95 9.78 8.46 2.35
CA LEU A 95 10.75 7.52 2.91
C LEU A 95 11.63 6.92 1.80
N ALA A 96 11.02 6.55 0.67
CA ALA A 96 11.72 6.08 -0.52
C ALA A 96 12.78 7.10 -0.98
N ILE A 97 12.39 8.36 -1.18
CA ILE A 97 13.32 9.43 -1.60
C ILE A 97 14.45 9.58 -0.58
N ALA A 98 14.15 9.52 0.71
CA ALA A 98 15.14 9.63 1.77
C ALA A 98 16.15 8.48 1.74
N TRP A 99 15.70 7.23 1.60
CA TRP A 99 16.60 6.08 1.38
C TRP A 99 17.49 6.28 0.16
N TYR A 100 16.90 6.72 -0.96
CA TYR A 100 17.65 6.97 -2.17
C TYR A 100 18.74 8.04 -1.97
N GLN A 101 18.44 9.15 -1.29
CA GLN A 101 19.40 10.20 -0.98
C GLN A 101 20.53 9.73 -0.05
N LYS A 102 20.28 8.72 0.79
CA LYS A 102 21.29 8.10 1.67
C LYS A 102 22.08 7.00 0.97
N MET A 103 21.60 6.44 -0.15
CA MET A 103 22.23 5.32 -0.88
C MET A 103 23.67 5.60 -1.36
N GLY A 104 24.03 6.87 -1.55
CA GLY A 104 25.39 7.30 -1.91
C GLY A 104 26.28 7.68 -0.71
N LYS A 105 25.76 7.64 0.52
CA LYS A 105 26.46 8.07 1.73
C LYS A 105 26.91 6.87 2.56
N GLY A 106 28.03 7.01 3.27
CA GLY A 106 28.43 6.02 4.26
C GLY A 106 27.32 5.82 5.31
N GLY A 107 27.00 4.57 5.62
CA GLY A 107 25.96 4.24 6.61
C GLY A 107 24.54 4.05 6.05
N PHE A 108 24.34 3.97 4.72
CA PHE A 108 23.05 3.60 4.12
C PHE A 108 22.43 2.34 4.74
N GLU A 109 23.25 1.32 5.00
CA GLU A 109 22.79 0.05 5.60
C GLU A 109 22.13 0.25 6.97
N ARG A 110 22.60 1.25 7.75
CA ARG A 110 22.02 1.55 9.06
C ARG A 110 20.60 2.08 8.94
N THR A 111 20.20 2.66 7.81
CA THR A 111 18.84 3.20 7.61
C THR A 111 17.74 2.14 7.54
N PHE A 112 18.11 0.86 7.44
CA PHE A 112 17.18 -0.28 7.48
C PHE A 112 17.09 -0.95 8.86
N THR A 113 17.85 -0.47 9.84
CA THR A 113 17.67 -0.85 11.26
C THR A 113 16.49 -0.09 11.86
N THR A 114 15.93 -0.58 12.96
CA THR A 114 14.84 0.13 13.66
C THR A 114 15.25 1.54 14.07
N GLU A 115 16.45 1.71 14.61
CA GLU A 115 16.98 3.01 15.04
C GLU A 115 17.24 3.93 13.85
N GLY A 116 17.81 3.40 12.77
CA GLY A 116 18.08 4.18 11.57
C GLY A 116 16.80 4.59 10.84
N LEU A 117 15.79 3.72 10.83
CA LEU A 117 14.48 4.02 10.25
C LEU A 117 13.75 5.07 11.10
N TYR A 118 13.83 4.97 12.43
CA TYR A 118 13.31 5.99 13.34
C TYR A 118 13.97 7.36 13.10
N ALA A 119 15.30 7.39 13.00
CA ALA A 119 16.02 8.62 12.70
C ALA A 119 15.60 9.19 11.33
N LEU A 120 15.45 8.34 10.32
CA LEU A 120 15.04 8.74 8.97
C LEU A 120 13.61 9.29 8.92
N ILE A 121 12.65 8.58 9.54
CA ILE A 121 11.25 9.02 9.64
C ILE A 121 11.16 10.35 10.40
N THR A 122 11.95 10.51 11.47
CA THR A 122 12.01 11.75 12.24
C THR A 122 12.58 12.89 11.40
N GLU A 123 13.70 12.67 10.69
CA GLU A 123 14.35 13.66 9.81
C GLU A 123 13.39 14.13 8.71
N VAL A 124 12.71 13.20 8.05
CA VAL A 124 11.80 13.47 6.93
C VAL A 124 10.45 14.03 7.40
N GLY A 125 10.02 13.67 8.61
CA GLY A 125 8.75 14.06 9.21
C GLY A 125 8.78 15.39 9.98
N GLN A 126 9.92 16.06 10.13
CA GLN A 126 9.98 17.36 10.82
C GLN A 126 9.07 18.38 10.14
N GLY A 127 8.21 19.04 10.94
CA GLY A 127 7.25 20.03 10.44
C GLY A 127 6.00 19.47 9.74
N ARG A 128 5.87 18.14 9.63
CA ARG A 128 4.68 17.46 9.07
C ARG A 128 3.84 16.91 10.22
N GLY A 129 2.61 17.41 10.33
CA GLY A 129 1.73 17.11 11.47
C GLY A 129 0.24 17.25 11.17
N VAL A 130 -0.16 17.16 9.90
CA VAL A 130 -1.59 17.10 9.57
C VAL A 130 -2.06 15.68 9.81
N GLU A 131 -2.82 15.50 10.90
CA GLU A 131 -3.57 14.29 11.16
C GLU A 131 -4.63 14.14 10.06
N GLU A 132 -4.43 13.18 9.16
CA GLU A 132 -5.40 12.88 8.10
C GLU A 132 -6.33 11.79 8.60
N SER A 133 -7.63 11.98 8.41
CA SER A 133 -8.60 10.94 8.75
C SER A 133 -8.38 9.69 7.88
N THR A 134 -8.77 8.52 8.42
CA THR A 134 -8.70 7.25 7.68
C THR A 134 -9.36 7.32 6.31
N GLY A 135 -10.52 7.97 6.19
CA GLY A 135 -11.22 8.13 4.92
C GLY A 135 -10.46 9.01 3.92
N ALA A 136 -9.82 10.08 4.40
CA ALA A 136 -9.00 10.93 3.54
C ALA A 136 -7.72 10.20 3.06
N LEU A 137 -7.06 9.42 3.93
CA LEU A 137 -5.93 8.57 3.57
C LEU A 137 -6.29 7.55 2.49
N ILE A 138 -7.39 6.80 2.68
CA ILE A 138 -7.86 5.82 1.70
C ILE A 138 -8.15 6.50 0.36
N ASN A 139 -8.87 7.62 0.37
CA ASN A 139 -9.19 8.37 -0.84
C ASN A 139 -7.93 8.88 -1.56
N ARG A 140 -6.92 9.35 -0.80
CA ARG A 140 -5.63 9.76 -1.36
C ARG A 140 -4.94 8.58 -2.04
N ILE A 141 -4.85 7.46 -1.36
CA ILE A 141 -4.20 6.25 -1.88
C ILE A 141 -4.91 5.80 -3.16
N ILE A 142 -6.23 5.65 -3.14
CA ILE A 142 -7.00 5.19 -4.32
C ILE A 142 -6.82 6.14 -5.52
N LYS A 143 -6.78 7.46 -5.30
CA LYS A 143 -6.63 8.44 -6.38
C LYS A 143 -5.22 8.56 -6.94
N ASN A 144 -4.22 8.33 -6.10
CA ASN A 144 -2.82 8.58 -6.43
C ASN A 144 -2.00 7.31 -6.66
N THR A 145 -2.61 6.14 -6.50
CA THR A 145 -1.96 4.86 -6.73
C THR A 145 -2.67 4.06 -7.82
N SER A 146 -1.89 3.32 -8.60
CA SER A 146 -2.39 2.21 -9.39
C SER A 146 -1.66 0.94 -8.97
N PHE A 147 -2.31 -0.20 -9.12
CA PHE A 147 -1.74 -1.48 -8.71
C PHE A 147 -1.89 -2.52 -9.80
N GLU A 148 -0.97 -3.48 -9.79
CA GLU A 148 -0.87 -4.55 -10.76
C GLU A 148 -0.27 -5.79 -10.09
N TYR A 149 -0.82 -6.96 -10.37
CA TYR A 149 -0.21 -8.22 -9.97
C TYR A 149 0.74 -8.67 -11.07
N GLU A 150 2.03 -8.77 -10.75
CA GLU A 150 3.03 -9.34 -11.66
C GLU A 150 2.97 -10.88 -11.62
N SER A 151 2.62 -11.45 -10.45
CA SER A 151 2.33 -12.87 -10.28
C SER A 151 1.45 -13.08 -9.03
N ILE A 152 1.14 -14.33 -8.67
CA ILE A 152 0.42 -14.62 -7.41
C ILE A 152 1.21 -14.24 -6.15
N ASP A 153 2.54 -14.13 -6.29
CA ASP A 153 3.48 -13.84 -5.22
C ASP A 153 4.11 -12.45 -5.32
N GLU A 154 3.77 -11.69 -6.36
CA GLU A 154 4.37 -10.37 -6.62
C GLU A 154 3.30 -9.36 -7.01
N PHE A 155 3.31 -8.24 -6.28
CA PHE A 155 2.37 -7.16 -6.42
C PHE A 155 3.13 -5.85 -6.53
N SER A 156 2.81 -5.07 -7.56
CA SER A 156 3.43 -3.79 -7.83
C SER A 156 2.41 -2.66 -7.67
N LEU A 157 2.78 -1.63 -6.92
CA LEU A 157 1.97 -0.45 -6.68
C LEU A 157 2.73 0.79 -7.13
N ARG A 158 2.14 1.55 -8.06
CA ARG A 158 2.69 2.78 -8.61
C ARG A 158 2.02 3.97 -7.91
N ALA A 159 2.76 4.72 -7.10
CA ALA A 159 2.27 5.88 -6.39
C ALA A 159 2.80 7.18 -7.00
N LYS A 160 1.94 8.19 -7.15
CA LYS A 160 2.37 9.56 -7.45
C LYS A 160 2.96 10.19 -6.20
N ASP A 161 3.98 11.03 -6.39
CA ASP A 161 4.49 11.86 -5.31
C ASP A 161 3.45 12.91 -4.91
N PRO A 162 2.91 12.89 -3.68
CA PRO A 162 1.94 13.87 -3.22
C PRO A 162 2.49 15.31 -3.21
N GLN A 163 3.81 15.47 -3.25
CA GLN A 163 4.49 16.76 -3.24
C GLN A 163 4.94 17.22 -4.63
N GLY A 164 4.76 16.39 -5.66
CA GLY A 164 5.15 16.73 -7.04
C GLY A 164 6.65 16.92 -7.27
N ARG A 165 7.52 16.38 -6.39
CA ARG A 165 8.99 16.40 -6.56
C ARG A 165 9.42 15.46 -7.68
N LEU A 166 8.65 14.40 -7.92
CA LEU A 166 8.89 13.47 -9.01
C LEU A 166 7.91 13.73 -10.16
N VAL A 167 8.44 13.72 -11.38
CA VAL A 167 7.63 13.55 -12.58
C VAL A 167 7.40 12.05 -12.72
N GLY A 168 6.16 11.58 -12.77
CA GLY A 168 5.86 10.14 -12.85
C GLY A 168 5.61 9.46 -11.50
N TYR A 169 5.65 8.12 -11.52
CA TYR A 169 5.24 7.27 -10.41
C TYR A 169 6.44 6.56 -9.80
N VAL A 170 6.47 6.48 -8.46
CA VAL A 170 7.33 5.55 -7.73
C VAL A 170 6.64 4.20 -7.69
N THR A 171 7.33 3.15 -8.12
CA THR A 171 6.80 1.78 -8.07
C THR A 171 7.34 1.06 -6.85
N PHE A 172 6.44 0.62 -5.98
CA PHE A 172 6.70 -0.21 -4.82
C PHE A 172 6.36 -1.65 -5.17
N ARG A 173 7.33 -2.56 -5.08
CA ARG A 173 7.08 -3.99 -5.29
C ARG A 173 7.00 -4.69 -3.94
N PHE A 174 5.90 -5.41 -3.76
CA PHE A 174 5.64 -6.28 -2.64
C PHE A 174 5.78 -7.73 -3.07
N GLN A 175 6.42 -8.54 -2.24
CA GLN A 175 6.51 -9.98 -2.43
C GLN A 175 5.78 -10.70 -1.29
N ARG A 176 5.11 -11.80 -1.64
CA ARG A 176 4.42 -12.65 -0.69
C ARG A 176 5.40 -13.60 0.00
N GLU A 177 5.32 -13.63 1.33
CA GLU A 177 6.02 -14.57 2.20
C GLU A 177 4.97 -15.23 3.12
N GLY A 178 4.46 -16.37 2.69
CA GLY A 178 3.30 -17.02 3.30
C GLY A 178 2.02 -16.19 3.12
N PHE A 179 1.45 -15.66 4.21
CA PHE A 179 0.30 -14.75 4.19
C PHE A 179 0.68 -13.27 4.33
N ASN A 180 1.98 -12.97 4.45
CA ASN A 180 2.47 -11.62 4.60
C ASN A 180 2.95 -11.08 3.26
N TRP A 181 2.68 -9.81 3.01
CA TRP A 181 3.24 -9.08 1.88
C TRP A 181 4.25 -8.09 2.42
N ARG A 182 5.47 -8.14 1.88
CA ARG A 182 6.57 -7.28 2.33
C ARG A 182 7.12 -6.49 1.17
N LEU A 183 7.47 -5.23 1.42
CA LEU A 183 8.13 -4.37 0.46
C LEU A 183 9.55 -4.90 0.19
N VAL A 184 9.84 -5.21 -1.07
CA VAL A 184 11.12 -5.80 -1.51
C VAL A 184 11.89 -4.96 -2.53
N ASP A 185 11.24 -4.02 -3.20
CA ASP A 185 11.88 -3.16 -4.21
C ASP A 185 11.17 -1.82 -4.31
N ILE A 186 11.92 -0.78 -4.64
CA ILE A 186 11.41 0.55 -4.93
C ILE A 186 12.08 1.03 -6.21
N GLN A 187 11.27 1.38 -7.20
CA GLN A 187 11.72 1.84 -8.50
C GLN A 187 11.27 3.27 -8.71
N PHE A 188 12.23 4.14 -9.00
CA PHE A 188 11.97 5.52 -9.32
C PHE A 188 11.84 5.70 -10.83
N PRO A 189 11.04 6.68 -11.28
CA PRO A 189 10.97 7.00 -12.70
C PRO A 189 12.34 7.46 -13.18
N LEU A 190 12.86 6.82 -14.23
CA LEU A 190 14.07 7.25 -14.91
C LEU A 190 13.70 8.32 -15.95
N PHE A 191 14.51 9.38 -16.00
CA PHE A 191 14.43 10.46 -16.98
C PHE A 191 15.69 10.49 -17.83
#